data_AF-A0A7C1GVH5-F1
#
_entry.id   AF-A0A7C1GVH5-F1
#
_cell.length_a   1.000
_cell.length_b   1.000
_cell.length_c   1.000
_cell.angle_alpha   90.00
_cell.angle_beta   90.00
_cell.angle_gamma   90.00
#
_symmetry.space_group_name_H-M   'P 1'
#
loop_
_entity.id
_entity.type
_entity.pdbx_description
1 polymer ?
#
loop_
_entity_poly.entity_id
_entity_poly.type
_entity_poly.pdbx_seq_one_letter_code
_entity_poly.pdbx_strand_id
1 'polypeptide(L)' 'MRTVKLVLILALTIALAVFVLQNQAPWQVRFLWMTGELPGVILLFLTAVAGFIVGLTAALLVKRGAKLTR' A
#
# COMPACT_ATOMS: atom_id res chain seq x y z
N MET A 1 18.56 8.65 18.94
CA MET A 1 17.36 7.90 18.49
C MET A 1 16.58 8.58 17.37
N ARG A 2 16.23 9.87 17.46
CA ARG A 2 15.50 10.58 16.38
C ARG A 2 16.26 10.59 15.04
N THR A 3 17.55 10.88 15.05
CA THR A 3 18.39 10.89 13.83
C THR A 3 18.47 9.51 13.17
N VAL A 4 18.61 8.44 13.97
CA VAL A 4 18.61 7.06 13.45
C VAL A 4 17.29 6.72 12.78
N LYS A 5 16.16 7.08 13.40
CA LYS A 5 14.82 6.88 12.80
C LYS A 5 14.67 7.64 11.49
N LEU A 6 15.14 8.89 11.43
CA LEU A 6 15.10 9.70 10.21
C LEU A 6 15.97 9.10 9.11
N VAL A 7 17.18 8.67 9.43
CA VAL A 7 18.09 8.00 8.48
C VAL A 7 17.46 6.70 7.97
N LEU A 8 16.85 5.91 8.85
CA LEU A 8 16.18 4.66 8.46
C LEU A 8 14.99 4.92 7.54
N ILE A 9 14.15 5.91 7.86
CA ILE A 9 13.01 6.29 7.01
C ILE A 9 13.52 6.76 5.65
N LEU A 10 14.54 7.63 5.63
CA LEU A 10 15.12 8.12 4.38
C LEU A 10 15.67 6.97 3.53
N ALA A 11 16.41 6.04 4.14
CA ALA A 11 16.93 4.85 3.45
C ALA A 11 15.80 3.99 2.88
N LEU A 12 14.73 3.76 3.66
CA LEU A 12 13.55 3.02 3.19
C LEU A 12 12.86 3.73 2.02
N THR A 13 12.70 5.06 2.08
CA THR A 13 12.08 5.85 1.02
C THR A 13 12.89 5.77 -0.27
N ILE A 14 14.21 5.88 -0.18
CA ILE A 14 15.10 5.75 -1.35
C ILE A 14 15.03 4.33 -1.92
N ALA A 15 15.11 3.31 -1.06
CA ALA A 15 15.01 1.91 -1.49
C ALA A 15 13.67 1.62 -2.19
N LEU A 16 12.57 2.16 -1.66
CA LEU A 16 11.25 2.05 -2.28
C LEU A 16 11.21 2.76 -3.64
N ALA A 17 11.75 3.96 -3.75
CA ALA A 17 11.81 4.68 -5.03
C ALA A 17 12.61 3.90 -6.08
N VAL A 18 13.76 3.33 -5.70
CA VAL A 18 14.57 2.46 -6.57
C VAL A 18 13.78 1.21 -6.97
N PHE A 19 13.13 0.55 -6.03
CA PHE A 19 12.27 -0.61 -6.31
C PHE A 19 11.19 -0.26 -7.33
N VAL A 20 10.54 0.90 -7.19
CA VAL A 20 9.50 1.36 -8.13
C VAL A 20 10.06 1.59 -9.53
N LEU A 21 11.20 2.26 -9.64
CA LEU A 21 11.83 2.55 -10.93
C LEU A 21 12.33 1.27 -11.62
N GLN A 22 12.82 0.30 -10.86
CA GLN A 22 13.31 -0.98 -11.40
C GLN A 22 12.18 -1.95 -11.79
N ASN A 23 10.99 -1.83 -11.18
CA ASN A 23 9.87 -2.76 -11.38
C ASN A 23 8.75 -2.16 -12.24
N GLN A 24 9.09 -1.42 -13.29
CA GLN A 24 8.15 -0.87 -14.28
C GLN A 24 7.78 -1.86 -15.40
N ALA A 25 8.17 -3.13 -15.27
CA ALA A 25 7.80 -4.15 -16.25
C ALA A 25 6.27 -4.23 -16.39
N PRO A 26 5.73 -4.28 -17.63
CA PRO A 26 4.30 -4.39 -17.86
C PRO A 26 3.82 -5.79 -17.52
N TRP A 27 2.74 -5.87 -16.76
CA TRP A 27 2.07 -7.13 -16.42
C TRP A 27 0.74 -7.18 -17.17
N GLN A 28 0.46 -8.34 -17.76
CA GLN A 28 -0.82 -8.56 -18.42
C GLN A 28 -1.89 -8.79 -17.36
N VAL A 29 -2.89 -7.91 -17.32
CA VAL A 29 -4.00 -7.98 -16.38
C VAL A 29 -5.26 -8.38 -17.13
N ARG A 30 -5.94 -9.42 -16.63
CA ARG A 30 -7.18 -9.92 -17.20
C ARG A 30 -8.27 -9.93 -16.14
N PHE A 31 -9.23 -9.03 -16.32
CA PHE A 31 -10.51 -9.02 -15.63
C PHE A 31 -11.57 -9.74 -16.46
N LEU A 32 -12.72 -10.03 -15.85
CA LEU A 32 -13.83 -10.73 -16.50
C LEU A 32 -14.33 -10.02 -17.77
N TRP A 33 -14.31 -8.69 -17.80
CA TRP A 33 -14.83 -7.88 -18.91
C TRP A 33 -13.76 -7.03 -19.61
N MET A 34 -12.49 -7.10 -19.17
CA MET A 34 -11.43 -6.21 -19.65
C MET A 34 -10.08 -6.91 -19.60
N THR A 35 -9.26 -6.66 -20.62
CA THR A 35 -7.83 -7.02 -20.64
C THR A 35 -7.01 -5.77 -20.86
N GLY A 36 -5.81 -5.71 -20.29
CA GLY A 36 -4.90 -4.60 -20.47
C GLY A 36 -3.52 -4.89 -19.89
N GLU A 37 -2.61 -3.96 -20.06
CA GLU A 37 -1.26 -4.04 -19.50
C GLU A 37 -1.08 -2.93 -18.47
N LEU A 38 -0.61 -3.30 -17.28
CA LEU A 38 -0.31 -2.36 -16.21
C LEU A 38 1.05 -2.70 -15.60
N PRO A 39 1.88 -1.71 -15.28
CA PRO A 39 3.07 -1.91 -14.46
C PRO A 39 2.72 -2.63 -13.15
N GLY A 40 3.45 -3.69 -12.82
CA GLY A 40 3.19 -4.49 -11.61
C GLY A 40 3.22 -3.64 -10.32
N VAL A 41 4.02 -2.57 -10.31
CA VAL A 41 4.10 -1.64 -9.18
C VAL A 41 2.77 -0.93 -8.92
N ILE A 42 2.01 -0.59 -9.97
CA ILE A 42 0.71 0.07 -9.82
C ILE A 42 -0.27 -0.88 -9.13
N LEU A 43 -0.26 -2.16 -9.50
CA LEU A 43 -1.08 -3.18 -8.84
C LEU A 43 -0.70 -3.34 -7.36
N LEU A 44 0.60 -3.32 -7.04
CA LEU A 44 1.10 -3.38 -5.66
C LEU A 44 0.60 -2.19 -4.82
N PHE A 45 0.67 -0.98 -5.36
CA PHE A 45 0.17 0.21 -4.66
C PHE A 45 -1.36 0.19 -4.52
N LEU A 46 -2.10 -0.18 -5.56
CA LEU A 46 -3.56 -0.28 -5.51
C LEU A 46 -4.01 -1.27 -4.43
N THR A 47 -3.40 -2.46 -4.39
CA THR A 47 -3.73 -3.49 -3.39
C THR A 47 -3.35 -3.03 -1.98
N ALA A 48 -2.18 -2.42 -1.80
CA ALA A 48 -1.74 -1.90 -0.51
C ALA A 48 -2.67 -0.79 0.02
N VAL A 49 -3.06 0.17 -0.85
CA VAL A 49 -3.97 1.26 -0.49
C VAL A 49 -5.35 0.73 -0.15
N ALA A 50 -5.90 -0.18 -0.97
CA ALA A 50 -7.20 -0.80 -0.69
C ALA A 50 -7.19 -1.56 0.64
N GLY A 51 -6.17 -2.40 0.87
CA GLY A 51 -6.01 -3.13 2.13
C GLY A 51 -5.85 -2.20 3.35
N PHE A 52 -5.10 -1.10 3.21
CA PHE A 52 -4.94 -0.10 4.26
C PHE A 52 -6.27 0.59 4.60
N ILE A 53 -7.04 1.02 3.60
CA ILE A 53 -8.35 1.65 3.81
C ILE A 53 -9.31 0.68 4.51
N VAL A 54 -9.37 -0.58 4.06
CA VAL A 54 -10.21 -1.61 4.69
C VAL A 54 -9.77 -1.86 6.14
N GLY A 55 -8.47 -2.00 6.39
CA GLY A 55 -7.95 -2.19 7.75
C GLY A 55 -8.23 -1.00 8.67
N LEU A 56 -8.07 0.23 8.16
CA LEU A 56 -8.35 1.45 8.92
C LEU A 56 -9.83 1.58 9.24
N THR A 57 -10.71 1.36 8.26
CA THR A 57 -12.17 1.41 8.48
C THR A 57 -12.62 0.35 9.48
N ALA A 58 -12.13 -0.88 9.37
CA ALA A 58 -12.40 -1.96 10.33
C ALA A 58 -11.95 -1.58 11.75
N ALA A 59 -10.73 -1.08 11.91
CA ALA A 59 -10.20 -0.65 13.21
C ALA A 59 -11.04 0.47 13.84
N LEU A 60 -11.49 1.43 13.04
CA LEU A 60 -12.36 2.52 13.50
C LEU A 60 -13.76 2.02 13.91
N LEU A 61 -14.33 1.07 13.18
CA LEU A 61 -15.61 0.44 13.54
C LEU A 61 -15.53 -0.31 14.86
N VAL A 62 -14.50 -1.13 15.05
CA VAL A 62 -14.28 -1.87 16.31
C VAL A 62 -14.12 -0.91 17.49
N LYS A 63 -13.33 0.17 17.31
CA LYS A 63 -13.15 1.19 18.36
C LYS A 63 -14.45 1.94 18.68
N ARG A 64 -15.30 2.21 17.69
CA ARG A 64 -16.62 2.83 17.90
C ARG A 64 -17.59 1.90 18.62
N GLY A 65 -17.64 0.62 18.23
CA GLY A 65 -18.44 -0.39 18.92
C GLY A 65 -18.05 -0.52 20.39
N ALA A 66 -16.75 -0.60 20.69
CA ALA A 66 -16.24 -0.67 22.06
C ALA A 66 -16.57 0.56 22.94
N LYS A 67 -16.89 1.71 22.33
CA LYS A 67 -17.28 2.93 23.05
C LYS A 67 -18.79 3.03 23.30
N LEU A 68 -19.61 2.28 22.57
CA LEU A 68 -21.07 2.24 22.72
C LEU A 68 -21.52 1.21 23.77
N THR A 69 -20.71 0.18 24.03
CA THR A 69 -20.98 -0.87 25.02
C THR A 69 -20.39 -0.60 26.41
N ARG A 70 -19.79 0.58 26.63
CA ARG A 70 -19.15 0.98 27.89
C ARG A 70 -19.77 2.26 28.40
#